data_AF-A0A8C0BQL6-F1
#
_entry.id   AF-A0A8C0BQL6-F1
#
_cell.length_a   1.000
_cell.length_b   1.000
_cell.length_c   1.000
_cell.angle_alpha   90.00
_cell.angle_beta   90.00
_cell.angle_gamma   90.00
#
_symmetry.space_group_name_H-M   'P 1'
#
loop_
_entity.id
_entity.type
_entity.pdbx_description
1 polymer ?
#
loop_
_entity_poly.entity_id
_entity_poly.type
_entity_poly.pdbx_seq_one_letter_code
_entity_poly.pdbx_strand_id
1 'polypeptide(L)'
;MRFKFSILALLLEVSIIVLFGIFVEYNEHSASETLYPVFQDVHVMIFVGFGFLMTFLKKYGFSSVGINMLIAALGLQWGTLIQGFLHRKGEKIHVDIKSMINADFSTAAALISFGAVLGKTSPLQMLILTVVEVQLFSKNCFLFITNATDVGASMTIHAFGAYFGLAVTLVLYRPGLKNKHENEESTYHSDIFAMIGTLFLWLFWPSFNSAIASEPIYQLKAIVNTYYSLAACTVVTFALSSLVDQRGKFSMVLIQNATLAGGVAVGTCADMPIHPFVAMCIGSMAGIISVLGFHFLTPFLASKLNIQDTCGVHNLHGLPGILGGIAGIVVTAIKDEARQGDRFSPGMQAAALGSTLGIALVGGALTGGILKLPFLGQASDQNCFDDSVYWEVPEEEKLQEIHANNYDGPSRFEATM
;
A
#
# COMPACT_ATOMS: atom_id res chain seq x y z
N MET A 1 -12.40 -3.03 23.08
CA MET A 1 -12.28 -3.79 21.82
C MET A 1 -12.98 -5.14 21.85
N ARG A 2 -12.81 -5.96 22.91
CA ARG A 2 -13.37 -7.32 23.07
C ARG A 2 -14.70 -7.60 22.36
N PHE A 3 -15.78 -6.87 22.68
CA PHE A 3 -17.09 -7.14 22.04
C PHE A 3 -17.25 -6.48 20.68
N LYS A 4 -16.93 -5.18 20.57
CA LYS A 4 -17.17 -4.39 19.35
C LYS A 4 -16.45 -4.97 18.13
N PHE A 5 -15.17 -5.32 18.30
CA PHE A 5 -14.37 -5.92 17.24
C PHE A 5 -14.87 -7.31 16.88
N SER A 6 -14.96 -8.21 17.86
CA SER A 6 -15.36 -9.60 17.60
C SER A 6 -16.75 -9.71 17.00
N ILE A 7 -17.72 -8.92 17.46
CA ILE A 7 -19.08 -8.92 16.91
C ILE A 7 -19.04 -8.46 15.45
N LEU A 8 -18.39 -7.34 15.12
CA LEU A 8 -18.36 -6.86 13.73
C LEU A 8 -17.62 -7.85 12.82
N ALA A 9 -16.46 -8.35 13.24
CA ALA A 9 -15.68 -9.29 12.46
C ALA A 9 -16.45 -10.59 12.16
N LEU A 10 -17.08 -11.18 13.18
CA LEU A 10 -17.87 -12.41 13.02
C LEU A 10 -19.13 -12.16 12.19
N LEU A 11 -19.81 -11.01 12.35
CA LEU A 11 -20.96 -10.66 11.52
C LEU A 11 -20.58 -10.48 10.05
N LEU A 12 -19.46 -9.81 9.77
CA LEU A 12 -18.93 -9.67 8.41
C LEU A 12 -18.62 -11.04 7.81
N GLU A 13 -17.89 -11.89 8.54
CA GLU A 13 -17.50 -13.22 8.07
C GLU A 13 -18.73 -14.11 7.79
N VAL A 14 -19.70 -14.17 8.71
CA VAL A 14 -20.95 -14.92 8.50
C VAL A 14 -21.72 -14.38 7.30
N SER A 15 -21.79 -13.06 7.14
CA SER A 15 -22.46 -12.44 5.99
C SER A 15 -21.77 -12.80 4.68
N ILE A 16 -20.43 -12.78 4.64
CA ILE A 16 -19.63 -13.17 3.49
C ILE A 16 -19.85 -14.64 3.15
N ILE A 17 -19.79 -15.55 4.14
CA ILE A 17 -20.04 -16.98 3.93
C ILE A 17 -21.44 -17.22 3.32
N VAL A 18 -22.47 -16.54 3.83
CA VAL A 18 -23.83 -16.64 3.28
C VAL A 18 -23.88 -16.14 1.84
N LEU A 19 -23.24 -14.99 1.55
CA LEU A 19 -23.18 -14.45 0.20
C LEU A 19 -22.41 -15.36 -0.76
N PHE A 20 -21.31 -15.97 -0.34
CA PHE A 20 -20.57 -16.96 -1.12
C PHE A 20 -21.45 -18.18 -1.39
N GLY A 21 -22.11 -18.73 -0.38
CA GLY A 21 -22.99 -19.91 -0.53
C GLY A 21 -24.19 -19.65 -1.47
N ILE A 22 -24.67 -18.43 -1.57
CA ILE A 22 -25.79 -18.06 -2.46
C ILE A 22 -25.28 -17.77 -3.89
N PHE A 23 -24.21 -16.97 -4.00
CA PHE A 23 -23.85 -16.33 -5.28
C PHE A 23 -22.59 -16.87 -5.94
N VAL A 24 -21.71 -17.60 -5.26
CA VAL A 24 -20.39 -17.95 -5.78
C VAL A 24 -20.31 -19.43 -6.17
N GLU A 25 -19.81 -19.71 -7.37
CA GLU A 25 -19.60 -21.05 -7.91
C GLU A 25 -18.23 -21.16 -8.61
N TYR A 26 -17.71 -22.36 -8.74
CA TYR A 26 -16.46 -22.58 -9.48
C TYR A 26 -16.67 -22.34 -10.98
N ASN A 27 -15.65 -21.83 -11.66
CA ASN A 27 -15.62 -21.83 -13.11
C ASN A 27 -15.13 -23.20 -13.62
N GLU A 28 -16.07 -24.08 -13.99
CA GLU A 28 -15.75 -25.44 -14.47
C GLU A 28 -15.05 -25.48 -15.83
N HIS A 29 -14.97 -24.35 -16.55
CA HIS A 29 -14.47 -24.29 -17.93
C HIS A 29 -13.09 -23.63 -18.09
N SER A 30 -12.47 -23.14 -17.01
CA SER A 30 -11.22 -22.34 -17.08
C SER A 30 -10.15 -22.77 -16.07
N ALA A 31 -9.69 -24.02 -16.14
CA ALA A 31 -8.50 -24.47 -15.42
C ALA A 31 -7.22 -23.93 -16.08
N SER A 32 -6.97 -22.62 -15.97
CA SER A 32 -5.73 -22.01 -16.45
C SER A 32 -4.68 -22.02 -15.32
N GLU A 33 -4.01 -23.15 -15.14
CA GLU A 33 -2.90 -23.31 -14.17
C GLU A 33 -1.75 -22.31 -14.43
N THR A 34 -1.67 -21.74 -15.64
CA THR A 34 -0.61 -20.80 -16.04
C THR A 34 -0.64 -19.47 -15.29
N LEU A 35 -1.77 -19.06 -14.70
CA LEU A 35 -1.86 -17.83 -13.92
C LEU A 35 -1.49 -18.02 -12.44
N TYR A 36 -1.43 -19.27 -11.95
CA TYR A 36 -1.20 -19.53 -10.54
C TYR A 36 0.15 -18.98 -10.02
N PRO A 37 1.28 -19.10 -10.74
CA PRO A 37 2.54 -18.51 -10.28
C PRO A 37 2.48 -16.99 -10.14
N VAL A 38 1.84 -16.32 -11.11
CA VAL A 38 1.67 -14.86 -11.08
C VAL A 38 0.75 -14.44 -9.92
N PHE A 39 -0.30 -15.23 -9.66
CA PHE A 39 -1.12 -15.05 -8.46
C PHE A 39 -0.29 -15.17 -7.19
N GLN A 40 0.55 -16.20 -7.05
CA GLN A 40 1.39 -16.38 -5.86
C GLN A 40 2.30 -15.17 -5.62
N ASP A 41 2.92 -14.64 -6.67
CA ASP A 41 3.77 -13.44 -6.58
C ASP A 41 2.98 -12.23 -6.06
N VAL A 42 1.81 -11.95 -6.65
CA VAL A 42 0.92 -10.85 -6.21
C VAL A 42 0.46 -11.08 -4.77
N HIS A 43 0.06 -12.29 -4.43
CA HIS A 43 -0.41 -12.64 -3.09
C HIS A 43 0.69 -12.45 -2.03
N VAL A 44 1.95 -12.81 -2.35
CA VAL A 44 3.09 -12.55 -1.46
C VAL A 44 3.32 -11.04 -1.29
N MET A 45 3.14 -10.22 -2.34
CA MET A 45 3.19 -8.77 -2.19
C MET A 45 2.15 -8.24 -1.20
N ILE A 46 0.94 -8.79 -1.18
CA ILE A 46 -0.14 -8.38 -0.26
C ILE A 46 0.21 -8.72 1.20
N PHE A 47 0.61 -9.97 1.48
CA PHE A 47 0.80 -10.41 2.86
C PHE A 47 2.20 -10.10 3.41
N VAL A 48 3.25 -10.37 2.63
CA VAL A 48 4.64 -10.19 3.07
C VAL A 48 5.14 -8.80 2.67
N GLY A 49 4.91 -8.40 1.42
CA GLY A 49 5.38 -7.13 0.88
C GLY A 49 4.90 -5.93 1.69
N PHE A 50 3.60 -5.61 1.62
CA PHE A 50 3.00 -4.53 2.40
C PHE A 50 3.12 -4.75 3.91
N GLY A 51 2.83 -5.98 4.37
CA GLY A 51 2.83 -6.32 5.79
C GLY A 51 4.17 -6.02 6.47
N PHE A 52 5.28 -6.50 5.91
CA PHE A 52 6.60 -6.23 6.46
C PHE A 52 7.10 -4.81 6.17
N LEU A 53 6.80 -4.20 5.02
CA LEU A 53 7.22 -2.82 4.72
C LEU A 53 6.78 -1.85 5.82
N MET A 54 5.57 -2.05 6.35
CA MET A 54 5.00 -1.22 7.41
C MET A 54 5.57 -1.50 8.81
N THR A 55 6.41 -2.52 9.00
CA THR A 55 7.01 -2.87 10.30
C THR A 55 8.17 -1.97 10.71
N PHE A 56 8.49 -0.92 9.93
CA PHE A 56 9.57 0.02 10.26
C PHE A 56 9.35 0.73 11.60
N LEU A 57 8.09 0.92 12.02
CA LEU A 57 7.73 1.52 13.31
C LEU A 57 8.16 0.66 14.49
N LYS A 58 9.06 1.18 15.33
CA LYS A 58 9.75 0.43 16.39
C LYS A 58 8.84 -0.29 17.40
N LYS A 59 7.64 0.24 17.64
CA LYS A 59 6.66 -0.27 18.64
C LYS A 59 5.31 -0.65 18.02
N TYR A 60 5.26 -0.79 16.69
CA TYR A 60 4.00 -1.06 15.98
C TYR A 60 4.12 -2.26 15.02
N GLY A 61 5.10 -3.14 15.22
CA GLY A 61 5.36 -4.27 14.34
C GLY A 61 4.23 -5.29 14.29
N PHE A 62 3.61 -5.62 15.43
CA PHE A 62 2.50 -6.59 15.49
C PHE A 62 1.27 -6.06 14.77
N SER A 63 0.94 -4.79 15.00
CA SER A 63 -0.18 -4.14 14.34
C SER A 63 0.08 -3.96 12.85
N SER A 64 1.30 -3.60 12.43
CA SER A 64 1.65 -3.48 11.01
C SER A 64 1.39 -4.78 10.24
N VAL A 65 1.98 -5.90 10.65
CA VAL A 65 1.81 -7.18 9.93
C VAL A 65 0.46 -7.85 10.22
N GLY A 66 -0.01 -7.81 11.47
CA GLY A 66 -1.24 -8.47 11.90
C GLY A 66 -2.51 -7.80 11.40
N ILE A 67 -2.57 -6.46 11.43
CA ILE A 67 -3.72 -5.74 10.85
C ILE A 67 -3.66 -5.76 9.33
N ASN A 68 -2.46 -5.74 8.71
CA ASN A 68 -2.32 -6.00 7.27
C ASN A 68 -2.94 -7.36 6.89
N MET A 69 -2.60 -8.43 7.62
CA MET A 69 -3.17 -9.75 7.39
C MET A 69 -4.70 -9.76 7.56
N LEU A 70 -5.24 -9.04 8.54
CA LEU A 70 -6.68 -8.90 8.75
C LEU A 70 -7.37 -8.16 7.59
N ILE A 71 -6.83 -7.02 7.16
CA ILE A 71 -7.32 -6.25 6.01
C ILE A 71 -7.28 -7.13 4.76
N ALA A 72 -6.18 -7.86 4.57
CA ALA A 72 -6.02 -8.73 3.43
C ALA A 72 -7.05 -9.86 3.41
N ALA A 73 -7.17 -10.63 4.49
CA ALA A 73 -8.12 -11.73 4.57
C ALA A 73 -9.59 -11.30 4.34
N LEU A 74 -9.98 -10.13 4.85
CA LEU A 74 -11.30 -9.55 4.59
C LEU A 74 -11.44 -9.04 3.15
N GLY A 75 -10.44 -8.28 2.68
CA GLY A 75 -10.42 -7.62 1.38
C GLY A 75 -10.51 -8.61 0.23
N LEU A 76 -9.86 -9.77 0.33
CA LEU A 76 -9.89 -10.80 -0.71
C LEU A 76 -11.29 -11.36 -0.92
N GLN A 77 -11.97 -11.73 0.17
CA GLN A 77 -13.31 -12.29 0.10
C GLN A 77 -14.31 -11.24 -0.37
N TRP A 78 -14.24 -10.04 0.20
CA TRP A 78 -15.15 -8.96 -0.13
C TRP A 78 -14.94 -8.42 -1.55
N GLY A 79 -13.69 -8.29 -1.98
CA GLY A 79 -13.29 -7.89 -3.32
C GLY A 79 -13.78 -8.88 -4.37
N THR A 80 -13.68 -10.18 -4.11
CA THR A 80 -14.23 -11.23 -4.97
C THR A 80 -15.73 -11.06 -5.18
N LEU A 81 -16.49 -10.84 -4.09
CA LEU A 81 -17.94 -10.62 -4.17
C LEU A 81 -18.29 -9.35 -4.95
N ILE A 82 -17.72 -8.20 -4.58
CA ILE A 82 -18.10 -6.93 -5.20
C ILE A 82 -17.73 -6.90 -6.69
N GLN A 83 -16.51 -7.30 -7.02
CA GLN A 83 -16.09 -7.34 -8.43
C GLN A 83 -16.89 -8.38 -9.21
N GLY A 84 -17.18 -9.53 -8.61
CA GLY A 84 -18.07 -10.55 -9.19
C GLY A 84 -19.47 -10.01 -9.48
N PHE A 85 -20.09 -9.29 -8.53
CA PHE A 85 -21.41 -8.69 -8.73
C PHE A 85 -21.45 -7.64 -9.85
N LEU A 86 -20.36 -6.88 -10.03
CA LEU A 86 -20.26 -5.87 -11.08
C LEU A 86 -20.05 -6.48 -12.47
N HIS A 87 -19.36 -7.62 -12.57
CA HIS A 87 -18.99 -8.23 -13.86
C HIS A 87 -19.81 -9.48 -14.24
N ARG A 88 -20.72 -9.95 -13.39
CA ARG A 88 -21.53 -11.15 -13.68
C ARG A 88 -22.45 -10.92 -14.89
N LYS A 89 -22.53 -11.94 -15.75
CA LYS A 89 -23.46 -12.00 -16.90
C LYS A 89 -24.69 -12.88 -16.63
N GLY A 90 -24.76 -13.49 -15.45
CA GLY A 90 -25.85 -14.35 -15.01
C GLY A 90 -26.13 -14.15 -13.51
N GLU A 91 -26.82 -15.12 -12.90
CA GLU A 91 -27.19 -15.04 -11.48
C GLU A 91 -25.99 -15.27 -10.55
N LYS A 92 -25.03 -16.09 -10.99
CA LYS A 92 -23.88 -16.56 -10.22
C LYS A 92 -22.57 -15.84 -10.60
N ILE A 93 -21.66 -15.78 -9.63
CA ILE A 93 -20.29 -15.31 -9.72
C ILE A 93 -19.41 -16.54 -9.89
N HIS A 94 -18.75 -16.66 -11.04
CA HIS A 94 -17.82 -17.75 -11.29
C HIS A 94 -16.41 -17.33 -10.87
N VAL A 95 -15.84 -18.03 -9.89
CA VAL A 95 -14.49 -17.76 -9.39
C VAL A 95 -13.45 -18.60 -10.11
N ASP A 96 -12.33 -17.94 -10.40
CA ASP A 96 -11.11 -18.49 -10.98
C ASP A 96 -9.87 -17.74 -10.43
N ILE A 97 -8.67 -18.14 -10.87
CA ILE A 97 -7.41 -17.50 -10.41
C ILE A 97 -7.38 -16.00 -10.79
N LYS A 98 -7.97 -15.61 -11.92
CA LYS A 98 -8.03 -14.20 -12.31
C LYS A 98 -8.91 -13.39 -11.36
N SER A 99 -10.03 -13.94 -10.89
CA SER A 99 -10.86 -13.32 -9.86
C SER A 99 -10.11 -13.15 -8.54
N MET A 100 -9.23 -14.10 -8.18
CA MET A 100 -8.36 -14.01 -6.99
C MET A 100 -7.33 -12.88 -7.14
N ILE A 101 -6.63 -12.79 -8.27
CA ILE A 101 -5.68 -11.69 -8.57
C ILE A 101 -6.37 -10.33 -8.48
N ASN A 102 -7.55 -10.20 -9.07
CA ASN A 102 -8.31 -8.95 -9.01
C ASN A 102 -8.75 -8.61 -7.57
N ALA A 103 -9.05 -9.61 -6.74
CA ALA A 103 -9.34 -9.41 -5.33
C ALA A 103 -8.09 -8.92 -4.56
N ASP A 104 -6.90 -9.49 -4.83
CA ASP A 104 -5.62 -9.00 -4.30
C ASP A 104 -5.40 -7.53 -4.70
N PHE A 105 -5.68 -7.15 -5.95
CA PHE A 105 -5.56 -5.77 -6.42
C PHE A 105 -6.46 -4.78 -5.68
N SER A 106 -7.74 -5.14 -5.47
CA SER A 106 -8.65 -4.30 -4.68
C SER A 106 -8.21 -4.17 -3.22
N THR A 107 -7.60 -5.23 -2.69
CA THR A 107 -7.05 -5.28 -1.34
C THR A 107 -5.79 -4.42 -1.22
N ALA A 108 -4.93 -4.42 -2.24
CA ALA A 108 -3.73 -3.59 -2.30
C ALA A 108 -4.07 -2.10 -2.15
N ALA A 109 -5.16 -1.62 -2.76
CA ALA A 109 -5.62 -0.24 -2.59
C ALA A 109 -5.91 0.09 -1.10
N ALA A 110 -6.63 -0.80 -0.41
CA ALA A 110 -6.90 -0.64 1.02
C ALA A 110 -5.63 -0.70 1.89
N LEU A 111 -4.63 -1.51 1.52
CA LEU A 111 -3.34 -1.56 2.20
C LEU A 111 -2.50 -0.29 1.99
N ILE A 112 -2.61 0.34 0.81
CA ILE A 112 -2.01 1.67 0.57
C ILE A 112 -2.69 2.70 1.47
N SER A 113 -4.03 2.71 1.53
CA SER A 113 -4.75 3.60 2.44
C SER A 113 -4.40 3.36 3.91
N PHE A 114 -4.22 2.10 4.31
CA PHE A 114 -3.76 1.73 5.64
C PHE A 114 -2.39 2.35 5.97
N GLY A 115 -1.46 2.38 5.02
CA GLY A 115 -0.16 3.05 5.18
C GLY A 115 -0.27 4.55 5.52
N ALA A 116 -1.29 5.26 5.01
CA ALA A 116 -1.52 6.66 5.36
C ALA A 116 -1.95 6.83 6.83
N VAL A 117 -2.76 5.90 7.34
CA VAL A 117 -3.38 5.97 8.68
C VAL A 117 -2.71 5.07 9.73
N LEU A 118 -1.65 4.36 9.35
CA LEU A 118 -0.91 3.41 10.17
C LEU A 118 -0.56 4.01 11.54
N GLY A 119 -0.74 3.23 12.61
CA GLY A 119 -0.44 3.67 13.98
C GLY A 119 -1.48 4.58 14.63
N LYS A 120 -2.48 5.06 13.88
CA LYS A 120 -3.48 6.04 14.38
C LYS A 120 -4.91 5.48 14.41
N THR A 121 -5.15 4.33 13.80
CA THR A 121 -6.46 3.70 13.67
C THR A 121 -6.53 2.34 14.36
N SER A 122 -7.73 1.95 14.81
CA SER A 122 -8.00 0.65 15.44
C SER A 122 -8.24 -0.44 14.39
N PRO A 123 -8.07 -1.73 14.75
CA PRO A 123 -8.48 -2.85 13.91
C PRO A 123 -9.94 -2.78 13.45
N LEU A 124 -10.84 -2.25 14.31
CA LEU A 124 -12.25 -2.08 13.97
C LEU A 124 -12.46 -1.02 12.88
N GLN A 125 -11.72 0.09 12.93
CA GLN A 125 -11.73 1.09 11.86
C GLN A 125 -11.22 0.50 10.55
N MET A 126 -10.25 -0.42 10.60
CA MET A 126 -9.70 -1.07 9.42
C MET A 126 -10.66 -2.05 8.75
N LEU A 127 -11.50 -2.76 9.51
CA LEU A 127 -12.61 -3.54 8.92
C LEU A 127 -13.56 -2.64 8.13
N ILE A 128 -13.93 -1.48 8.69
CA ILE A 128 -14.86 -0.53 8.06
C ILE A 128 -14.23 0.10 6.81
N LEU A 129 -12.98 0.56 6.93
CA LEU A 129 -12.22 1.14 5.81
C LEU A 129 -12.14 0.14 4.66
N THR A 130 -11.75 -1.10 4.93
CA THR A 130 -11.63 -2.17 3.91
C THR A 130 -12.95 -2.40 3.17
N VAL A 131 -14.06 -2.54 3.91
CA VAL A 131 -15.39 -2.79 3.31
C VAL A 131 -15.83 -1.63 2.41
N VAL A 132 -15.64 -0.39 2.84
CA VAL A 132 -16.06 0.80 2.09
C VAL A 132 -15.14 1.07 0.89
N GLU A 133 -13.83 1.00 1.10
CA GLU A 133 -12.83 1.31 0.09
C GLU A 133 -12.86 0.29 -1.05
N VAL A 134 -12.88 -1.02 -0.75
CA VAL A 134 -12.95 -2.08 -1.79
C VAL A 134 -14.21 -1.93 -2.65
N GLN A 135 -15.33 -1.49 -2.08
CA GLN A 135 -16.54 -1.20 -2.84
C GLN A 135 -16.36 -0.03 -3.81
N LEU A 136 -15.78 1.07 -3.33
CA LEU A 136 -15.56 2.27 -4.12
C LEU A 136 -14.50 2.05 -5.21
N PHE A 137 -13.43 1.34 -4.87
CA PHE A 137 -12.41 0.87 -5.82
C PHE A 137 -13.07 0.08 -6.96
N SER A 138 -13.87 -0.93 -6.62
CA SER A 138 -14.48 -1.82 -7.63
C SER A 138 -15.43 -1.06 -8.55
N LYS A 139 -16.20 -0.12 -8.00
CA LYS A 139 -17.08 0.77 -8.78
C LYS A 139 -16.29 1.74 -9.67
N ASN A 140 -15.16 2.28 -9.17
CA ASN A 140 -14.28 3.14 -9.96
C ASN A 140 -13.73 2.38 -11.18
N CYS A 141 -13.22 1.17 -10.97
CA CYS A 141 -12.74 0.30 -12.05
C CYS A 141 -13.85 -0.01 -13.07
N PHE A 142 -15.03 -0.38 -12.60
CA PHE A 142 -16.15 -0.71 -13.48
C PHE A 142 -16.64 0.47 -14.33
N LEU A 143 -16.74 1.66 -13.75
CA LEU A 143 -17.35 2.83 -14.41
C LEU A 143 -16.39 3.56 -15.36
N PHE A 144 -15.11 3.70 -14.99
CA PHE A 144 -14.21 4.64 -15.67
C PHE A 144 -13.02 3.97 -16.35
N ILE A 145 -12.69 2.73 -15.99
CA ILE A 145 -11.50 2.04 -16.51
C ILE A 145 -11.85 1.10 -17.65
N THR A 146 -13.12 0.78 -17.85
CA THR A 146 -13.60 0.02 -19.02
C THR A 146 -13.28 0.70 -20.36
N ASN A 147 -13.03 2.00 -20.37
CA ASN A 147 -12.67 2.77 -21.57
C ASN A 147 -11.23 3.29 -21.57
N ALA A 148 -10.43 2.91 -20.58
CA ALA A 148 -9.02 3.27 -20.44
C ALA A 148 -8.19 1.98 -20.24
N THR A 149 -6.87 2.09 -20.20
CA THR A 149 -6.01 0.96 -19.84
C THR A 149 -5.08 1.35 -18.71
N ASP A 150 -4.93 0.47 -17.75
CA ASP A 150 -4.15 0.68 -16.54
C ASP A 150 -3.61 -0.66 -16.01
N VAL A 151 -2.83 -1.36 -16.84
CA VAL A 151 -2.48 -2.78 -16.62
C VAL A 151 -1.79 -3.05 -15.28
N GLY A 152 -0.88 -2.17 -14.85
CA GLY A 152 -0.20 -2.20 -13.56
C GLY A 152 -0.81 -1.25 -12.53
N ALA A 153 -2.01 -0.76 -12.80
CA ALA A 153 -2.86 -0.06 -11.84
C ALA A 153 -2.26 1.19 -11.17
N SER A 154 -1.47 1.99 -11.91
CA SER A 154 -0.91 3.26 -11.39
C SER A 154 -2.02 4.23 -10.98
N MET A 155 -3.14 4.24 -11.72
CA MET A 155 -4.28 5.08 -11.40
C MET A 155 -5.18 4.37 -10.39
N THR A 156 -5.65 3.18 -10.75
CA THR A 156 -6.75 2.47 -10.08
C THR A 156 -6.41 1.93 -8.71
N ILE A 157 -5.18 1.48 -8.47
CA ILE A 157 -4.72 1.00 -7.16
C ILE A 157 -3.92 2.10 -6.48
N HIS A 158 -2.85 2.57 -7.12
CA HIS A 158 -1.85 3.39 -6.44
C HIS A 158 -2.31 4.82 -6.19
N ALA A 159 -2.74 5.55 -7.24
CA ALA A 159 -3.28 6.89 -7.04
C ALA A 159 -4.58 6.82 -6.22
N PHE A 160 -5.49 5.90 -6.52
CA PHE A 160 -6.73 5.73 -5.76
C PHE A 160 -6.47 5.51 -4.27
N GLY A 161 -5.73 4.47 -3.89
CA GLY A 161 -5.47 4.14 -2.49
C GLY A 161 -4.69 5.24 -1.77
N ALA A 162 -3.71 5.86 -2.44
CA ALA A 162 -2.96 6.96 -1.83
C ALA A 162 -3.87 8.15 -1.51
N TYR A 163 -4.65 8.64 -2.48
CA TYR A 163 -5.49 9.82 -2.26
C TYR A 163 -6.72 9.52 -1.40
N PHE A 164 -7.22 8.28 -1.39
CA PHE A 164 -8.24 7.82 -0.45
C PHE A 164 -7.69 7.87 0.98
N GLY A 165 -6.55 7.22 1.24
CA GLY A 165 -5.87 7.24 2.54
C GLY A 165 -5.50 8.64 3.02
N LEU A 166 -5.03 9.52 2.12
CA LEU A 166 -4.71 10.91 2.44
C LEU A 166 -5.97 11.71 2.83
N ALA A 167 -7.08 11.50 2.13
CA ALA A 167 -8.35 12.14 2.50
C ALA A 167 -8.86 11.62 3.85
N VAL A 168 -8.73 10.31 4.13
CA VAL A 168 -9.06 9.73 5.44
C VAL A 168 -8.19 10.35 6.53
N THR A 169 -6.86 10.37 6.37
CA THR A 169 -5.96 10.89 7.42
C THR A 169 -6.09 12.39 7.63
N LEU A 170 -6.50 13.16 6.61
CA LEU A 170 -6.81 14.58 6.75
C LEU A 170 -8.04 14.79 7.63
N VAL A 171 -9.11 14.01 7.42
CA VAL A 171 -10.33 14.11 8.26
C VAL A 171 -10.07 13.62 9.69
N LEU A 172 -9.22 12.61 9.83
CA LEU A 172 -8.76 12.04 11.09
C LEU A 172 -7.56 12.79 11.69
N TYR A 173 -7.26 14.02 11.25
CA TYR A 173 -6.14 14.79 11.77
C TYR A 173 -6.12 14.83 13.30
N ARG A 174 -4.95 14.53 13.88
CA ARG A 174 -4.71 14.49 15.33
C ARG A 174 -3.80 15.63 15.77
N PRO A 175 -4.32 16.65 16.47
CA PRO A 175 -3.53 17.80 16.91
C PRO A 175 -2.37 17.42 17.85
N GLY A 176 -2.53 16.38 18.68
CA GLY A 176 -1.47 15.90 19.57
C GLY A 176 -0.27 15.28 18.84
N LEU A 177 -0.45 14.91 17.56
CA LEU A 177 0.60 14.40 16.68
C LEU A 177 1.16 15.49 15.74
N LYS A 178 0.87 16.77 16.01
CA LYS A 178 1.42 17.87 15.21
C LYS A 178 2.95 17.94 15.30
N ASN A 179 3.46 17.69 16.51
CA ASN A 179 4.87 17.41 16.72
C ASN A 179 5.05 15.91 16.57
N LYS A 180 6.09 15.49 15.83
CA LYS A 180 6.40 14.08 15.57
C LYS A 180 6.30 13.25 16.87
N HIS A 181 5.55 12.16 16.83
CA HIS A 181 5.36 11.29 17.99
C HIS A 181 6.64 10.51 18.30
N GLU A 182 6.92 10.27 19.58
CA GLU A 182 8.16 9.58 20.01
C GLU A 182 8.24 8.12 19.50
N ASN A 183 7.07 7.48 19.30
CA ASN A 183 6.99 6.14 18.71
C ASN A 183 6.91 6.14 17.17
N GLU A 184 6.81 7.30 16.51
CA GLU A 184 6.82 7.41 15.04
C GLU A 184 8.27 7.40 14.51
N GLU A 185 9.02 6.37 14.85
CA GLU A 185 10.41 6.19 14.45
C GLU A 185 10.76 4.72 14.26
N SER A 186 11.91 4.48 13.63
CA SER A 186 12.47 3.15 13.41
C SER A 186 13.65 2.86 14.31
N THR A 187 14.01 1.58 14.38
CA THR A 187 15.25 1.06 14.94
C THR A 187 15.97 0.26 13.87
N TYR A 188 17.24 -0.08 14.11
CA TYR A 188 18.01 -0.91 13.19
C TYR A 188 17.29 -2.23 12.82
N HIS A 189 16.70 -2.90 13.80
CA HIS A 189 16.01 -4.17 13.56
C HIS A 189 14.68 -3.99 12.82
N SER A 190 13.89 -2.99 13.20
CA SER A 190 12.61 -2.73 12.51
C SER A 190 12.83 -2.30 11.05
N ASP A 191 13.91 -1.57 10.76
CA ASP A 191 14.28 -1.22 9.38
C ASP A 191 14.73 -2.42 8.55
N ILE A 192 15.41 -3.40 9.17
CA ILE A 192 15.75 -4.67 8.50
C ILE A 192 14.47 -5.46 8.18
N PHE A 193 13.52 -5.53 9.11
CA PHE A 193 12.24 -6.19 8.84
C PHE A 193 11.46 -5.48 7.73
N ALA A 194 11.44 -4.14 7.70
CA ALA A 194 10.83 -3.38 6.62
C ALA A 194 11.48 -3.60 5.25
N MET A 195 12.79 -3.86 5.22
CA MET A 195 13.48 -4.24 3.97
C MET A 195 13.02 -5.59 3.42
N ILE A 196 12.55 -6.53 4.25
CA ILE A 196 11.96 -7.78 3.76
C ILE A 196 10.76 -7.45 2.87
N GLY A 197 9.85 -6.61 3.38
CA GLY A 197 8.69 -6.16 2.61
C GLY A 197 9.07 -5.45 1.31
N THR A 198 10.04 -4.54 1.40
CA THR A 198 10.60 -3.83 0.23
C THR A 198 11.08 -4.80 -0.85
N LEU A 199 11.89 -5.80 -0.48
CA LEU A 199 12.47 -6.73 -1.44
C LEU A 199 11.42 -7.62 -2.09
N PHE A 200 10.44 -8.13 -1.34
CA PHE A 200 9.35 -8.93 -1.90
C PHE A 200 8.47 -8.10 -2.85
N LEU A 201 8.18 -6.84 -2.52
CA LEU A 201 7.50 -5.93 -3.43
C LEU A 201 8.32 -5.70 -4.70
N TRP A 202 9.60 -5.36 -4.56
CA TRP A 202 10.49 -5.06 -5.68
C TRP A 202 10.65 -6.24 -6.64
N LEU A 203 10.86 -7.45 -6.11
CA LEU A 203 11.09 -8.66 -6.90
C LEU A 203 9.84 -9.13 -7.66
N PHE A 204 8.65 -8.97 -7.06
CA PHE A 204 7.39 -9.49 -7.62
C PHE A 204 6.56 -8.43 -8.36
N TRP A 205 6.99 -7.16 -8.35
CA TRP A 205 6.33 -6.10 -9.12
C TRP A 205 6.18 -6.39 -10.63
N PRO A 206 7.15 -7.01 -11.32
CA PRO A 206 6.96 -7.38 -12.73
C PRO A 206 5.77 -8.33 -12.93
N SER A 207 5.54 -9.26 -12.01
CA SER A 207 4.36 -10.13 -12.00
C SER A 207 3.09 -9.31 -11.75
N PHE A 208 3.10 -8.40 -10.78
CA PHE A 208 1.99 -7.48 -10.49
C PHE A 208 1.55 -6.68 -11.72
N ASN A 209 2.49 -6.02 -12.40
CA ASN A 209 2.18 -5.18 -13.56
C ASN A 209 1.80 -5.97 -14.83
N SER A 210 2.01 -7.29 -14.85
CA SER A 210 1.71 -8.14 -16.01
C SER A 210 0.50 -9.06 -15.81
N ALA A 211 -0.01 -9.20 -14.58
CA ALA A 211 -0.96 -10.24 -14.20
C ALA A 211 -2.28 -10.22 -14.99
N ILE A 212 -2.74 -9.04 -15.39
CA ILE A 212 -3.99 -8.86 -16.14
C ILE A 212 -3.76 -8.45 -17.60
N ALA A 213 -2.50 -8.46 -18.09
CA ALA A 213 -2.23 -8.14 -19.48
C ALA A 213 -2.82 -9.20 -20.41
N SER A 214 -3.45 -8.76 -21.50
CA SER A 214 -4.39 -9.55 -22.28
C SER A 214 -3.78 -10.69 -23.09
N GLU A 215 -2.51 -10.57 -23.48
CA GLU A 215 -1.81 -11.54 -24.33
C GLU A 215 -0.35 -11.72 -23.87
N PRO A 216 0.30 -12.86 -24.16
CA PRO A 216 1.66 -13.15 -23.72
C PRO A 216 2.70 -12.08 -24.12
N ILE A 217 2.54 -11.48 -25.30
CA ILE A 217 3.46 -10.42 -25.75
C ILE A 217 3.34 -9.14 -24.91
N TYR A 218 2.14 -8.80 -24.45
CA TYR A 218 1.88 -7.66 -23.57
C TYR A 218 2.35 -7.95 -22.14
N GLN A 219 2.18 -9.19 -21.67
CA GLN A 219 2.76 -9.65 -20.40
C GLN A 219 4.28 -9.51 -20.40
N LEU A 220 4.95 -9.99 -21.46
CA LEU A 220 6.41 -9.87 -21.59
C LEU A 220 6.86 -8.40 -21.56
N LYS A 221 6.17 -7.51 -22.28
CA LYS A 221 6.45 -6.07 -22.26
C LYS A 221 6.31 -5.49 -20.86
N ALA A 222 5.21 -5.80 -20.16
CA ALA A 222 4.97 -5.34 -18.80
C ALA A 222 6.05 -5.79 -17.84
N ILE A 223 6.49 -7.05 -17.92
CA ILE A 223 7.58 -7.59 -17.11
C ILE A 223 8.87 -6.82 -17.36
N VAL A 224 9.29 -6.72 -18.63
CA VAL A 224 10.57 -6.10 -19.01
C VAL A 224 10.60 -4.61 -18.68
N ASN A 225 9.54 -3.88 -19.00
CA ASN A 225 9.45 -2.45 -18.71
C ASN A 225 9.43 -2.18 -17.19
N THR A 226 8.72 -3.01 -16.42
CA THR A 226 8.70 -2.89 -14.95
C THR A 226 10.06 -3.16 -14.34
N TYR A 227 10.74 -4.21 -14.79
CA TYR A 227 12.10 -4.55 -14.34
C TYR A 227 13.09 -3.40 -14.53
N TYR A 228 13.16 -2.83 -15.75
CA TYR A 228 14.10 -1.74 -16.03
C TYR A 228 13.71 -0.41 -15.37
N SER A 229 12.40 -0.14 -15.23
CA SER A 229 11.92 1.02 -14.48
C SER A 229 12.34 0.96 -13.01
N LEU A 230 12.13 -0.19 -12.36
CA LEU A 230 12.55 -0.42 -10.98
C LEU A 230 14.07 -0.31 -10.79
N ALA A 231 14.85 -0.92 -11.68
CA ALA A 231 16.31 -0.84 -11.60
C ALA A 231 16.82 0.61 -11.69
N ALA A 232 16.29 1.40 -12.64
CA ALA A 232 16.64 2.80 -12.77
C ALA A 232 16.19 3.64 -11.56
N CYS A 233 14.97 3.40 -11.07
CA CYS A 233 14.42 4.06 -9.88
C CYS A 233 15.28 3.80 -8.64
N THR A 234 15.74 2.56 -8.44
CA THR A 234 16.59 2.19 -7.31
C THR A 234 17.92 2.96 -7.34
N VAL A 235 18.63 2.96 -8.47
CA VAL A 235 19.93 3.66 -8.57
C VAL A 235 19.77 5.15 -8.30
N VAL A 236 18.75 5.78 -8.89
CA VAL A 236 18.45 7.20 -8.67
C VAL A 236 18.08 7.48 -7.22
N THR A 237 17.31 6.60 -6.59
CA THR A 237 16.94 6.71 -5.18
C THR A 237 18.16 6.71 -4.26
N PHE A 238 19.11 5.78 -4.47
CA PHE A 238 20.35 5.76 -3.68
C PHE A 238 21.18 7.02 -3.90
N ALA A 239 21.35 7.45 -5.16
CA ALA A 239 22.11 8.65 -5.49
C ALA A 239 21.52 9.88 -4.81
N LEU A 240 20.19 10.08 -4.91
CA LEU A 240 19.53 11.24 -4.31
C LEU A 240 19.45 11.15 -2.79
N SER A 241 19.27 9.95 -2.22
CA SER A 241 19.30 9.71 -0.77
C SER A 241 20.60 10.22 -0.16
N SER A 242 21.74 9.96 -0.83
CA SER A 242 23.04 10.53 -0.44
C SER A 242 23.10 12.04 -0.65
N LEU A 243 22.65 12.55 -1.81
CA LEU A 243 22.75 13.97 -2.16
C LEU A 243 21.92 14.90 -1.27
N VAL A 244 20.77 14.44 -0.76
CA VAL A 244 19.91 15.24 0.13
C VAL A 244 20.38 15.19 1.59
N ASP A 245 21.24 14.23 1.96
CA ASP A 245 21.85 14.19 3.29
C ASP A 245 23.14 15.03 3.33
N GLN A 246 23.28 15.86 4.35
CA GLN A 246 24.43 16.77 4.50
C GLN A 246 25.77 16.03 4.65
N ARG A 247 25.75 14.74 5.05
CA ARG A 247 26.94 13.91 5.23
C ARG A 247 27.07 12.84 4.15
N GLY A 248 26.22 12.85 3.12
CA GLY A 248 26.21 11.85 2.06
C GLY A 248 25.71 10.46 2.49
N LYS A 249 25.04 10.32 3.65
CA LYS A 249 24.57 9.03 4.15
C LYS A 249 23.22 8.65 3.55
N PHE A 250 22.98 7.36 3.37
CA PHE A 250 21.69 6.85 2.92
C PHE A 250 20.65 6.80 4.06
N SER A 251 19.40 7.13 3.75
CA SER A 251 18.24 6.96 4.64
C SER A 251 17.49 5.67 4.33
N MET A 252 17.27 4.82 5.34
CA MET A 252 16.52 3.57 5.19
C MET A 252 15.08 3.79 4.74
N VAL A 253 14.40 4.84 5.23
CA VAL A 253 13.04 5.18 4.80
C VAL A 253 12.97 5.44 3.30
N LEU A 254 13.98 6.13 2.74
CA LEU A 254 14.07 6.37 1.29
C LEU A 254 14.35 5.07 0.53
N ILE A 255 15.26 4.23 1.02
CA ILE A 255 15.60 2.97 0.35
C ILE A 255 14.42 1.99 0.37
N GLN A 256 13.71 1.87 1.49
CA GLN A 256 12.56 0.97 1.64
C GLN A 256 11.39 1.37 0.73
N ASN A 257 11.17 2.67 0.52
CA ASN A 257 9.97 3.15 -0.17
C ASN A 257 10.27 3.67 -1.57
N ALA A 258 11.17 4.65 -1.73
CA ALA A 258 11.34 5.34 -3.01
C ALA A 258 11.92 4.44 -4.12
N THR A 259 12.61 3.35 -3.78
CA THR A 259 13.09 2.35 -4.76
C THR A 259 11.95 1.62 -5.48
N LEU A 260 10.76 1.60 -4.88
CA LEU A 260 9.56 0.96 -5.40
C LEU A 260 8.74 1.86 -6.34
N ALA A 261 8.99 3.18 -6.33
CA ALA A 261 8.21 4.16 -7.08
C ALA A 261 8.24 3.92 -8.60
N GLY A 262 9.32 3.34 -9.13
CA GLY A 262 9.42 2.98 -10.55
C GLY A 262 8.42 1.90 -10.99
N GLY A 263 8.09 0.96 -10.10
CA GLY A 263 7.08 -0.07 -10.35
C GLY A 263 5.68 0.53 -10.44
N VAL A 264 5.37 1.46 -9.53
CA VAL A 264 4.14 2.25 -9.55
C VAL A 264 4.04 3.10 -10.82
N ALA A 265 5.07 3.88 -11.14
CA ALA A 265 5.00 4.88 -12.21
C ALA A 265 4.91 4.30 -13.62
N VAL A 266 5.42 3.10 -13.85
CA VAL A 266 5.33 2.47 -15.18
C VAL A 266 4.00 1.73 -15.39
N GLY A 267 3.28 1.40 -14.31
CA GLY A 267 2.13 0.49 -14.30
C GLY A 267 1.10 0.71 -15.43
N THR A 268 0.59 1.93 -15.62
CA THR A 268 -0.41 2.22 -16.67
C THR A 268 0.08 1.90 -18.08
N CYS A 269 1.37 2.16 -18.36
CA CYS A 269 1.95 2.01 -19.69
C CYS A 269 2.90 0.81 -19.81
N ALA A 270 2.92 -0.09 -18.81
CA ALA A 270 3.89 -1.17 -18.74
C ALA A 270 3.78 -2.12 -19.93
N ASP A 271 2.56 -2.41 -20.38
CA ASP A 271 2.29 -3.28 -21.53
C ASP A 271 2.15 -2.54 -22.87
N MET A 272 2.14 -1.21 -22.84
CA MET A 272 2.03 -0.37 -24.03
C MET A 272 3.30 -0.45 -24.90
N PRO A 273 3.25 -0.04 -26.18
CA PRO A 273 4.40 -0.06 -27.08
C PRO A 273 5.44 1.02 -26.76
N ILE A 274 5.96 1.07 -25.53
CA ILE A 274 7.10 1.89 -25.14
C ILE A 274 8.42 1.12 -25.34
N HIS A 275 9.52 1.84 -25.59
CA HIS A 275 10.84 1.24 -25.58
C HIS A 275 11.39 1.12 -24.15
N PRO A 276 12.23 0.13 -23.82
CA PRO A 276 12.77 -0.04 -22.47
C PRO A 276 13.48 1.20 -21.90
N PHE A 277 14.14 2.01 -22.76
CA PHE A 277 14.75 3.27 -22.31
C PHE A 277 13.72 4.26 -21.74
N VAL A 278 12.50 4.29 -22.30
CA VAL A 278 11.40 5.13 -21.80
C VAL A 278 10.98 4.66 -20.41
N ALA A 279 10.89 3.34 -20.20
CA ALA A 279 10.61 2.78 -18.88
C ALA A 279 11.69 3.16 -17.85
N MET A 280 12.98 3.15 -18.23
CA MET A 280 14.07 3.63 -17.37
C MET A 280 13.95 5.11 -17.04
N CYS A 281 13.55 5.95 -18.01
CA CYS A 281 13.31 7.37 -17.77
C CYS A 281 12.15 7.59 -16.79
N ILE A 282 11.02 6.88 -16.96
CA ILE A 282 9.86 6.93 -16.05
C ILE A 282 10.30 6.53 -14.63
N GLY A 283 11.02 5.42 -14.49
CA GLY A 283 11.55 4.96 -13.19
C GLY A 283 12.50 5.96 -12.54
N SER A 284 13.39 6.57 -13.32
CA SER A 284 14.31 7.60 -12.83
C SER A 284 13.56 8.84 -12.32
N MET A 285 12.55 9.31 -13.08
CA MET A 285 11.69 10.42 -12.66
C MET A 285 10.90 10.08 -11.40
N ALA A 286 10.37 8.86 -11.30
CA ALA A 286 9.65 8.39 -10.12
C ALA A 286 10.54 8.38 -8.87
N GLY A 287 11.79 7.93 -8.98
CA GLY A 287 12.77 7.97 -7.89
C GLY A 287 13.07 9.40 -7.42
N ILE A 288 13.24 10.35 -8.36
CA ILE A 288 13.40 11.78 -8.04
C ILE A 288 12.19 12.31 -7.28
N ILE A 289 10.99 12.12 -7.83
CA ILE A 289 9.74 12.60 -7.25
C ILE A 289 9.54 12.02 -5.85
N SER A 290 9.78 10.72 -5.68
CA SER A 290 9.57 10.02 -4.41
C SER A 290 10.55 10.51 -3.35
N VAL A 291 11.86 10.58 -3.64
CA VAL A 291 12.87 11.06 -2.68
C VAL A 291 12.62 12.50 -2.25
N LEU A 292 12.36 13.40 -3.21
CA LEU A 292 12.03 14.79 -2.91
C LEU A 292 10.70 14.91 -2.15
N GLY A 293 9.74 14.05 -2.47
CA GLY A 293 8.47 13.93 -1.75
C GLY A 293 8.67 13.61 -0.28
N PHE A 294 9.43 12.55 0.03
CA PHE A 294 9.74 12.19 1.42
C PHE A 294 10.51 13.29 2.15
N HIS A 295 11.53 13.87 1.52
CA HIS A 295 12.42 14.82 2.19
C HIS A 295 11.78 16.20 2.40
N PHE A 296 11.02 16.71 1.42
CA PHE A 296 10.49 18.08 1.45
C PHE A 296 8.96 18.13 1.56
N LEU A 297 8.24 17.29 0.82
CA LEU A 297 6.79 17.40 0.71
C LEU A 297 6.08 16.83 1.94
N THR A 298 6.44 15.64 2.42
CA THR A 298 5.82 15.07 3.63
C THR A 298 5.89 16.01 4.84
N PRO A 299 7.05 16.60 5.19
CA PRO A 299 7.13 17.59 6.27
C PRO A 299 6.27 18.83 6.02
N PHE A 300 6.19 19.29 4.77
CA PHE A 300 5.34 20.42 4.39
C PHE A 300 3.84 20.08 4.56
N LEU A 301 3.40 18.93 4.06
CA LEU A 301 2.02 18.46 4.16
C LEU A 301 1.58 18.32 5.62
N ALA A 302 2.44 17.74 6.48
CA ALA A 302 2.15 17.57 7.89
C ALA A 302 2.08 18.92 8.64
N SER A 303 3.02 19.82 8.39
CA SER A 303 3.14 21.08 9.15
C SER A 303 2.21 22.21 8.67
N LYS A 304 1.85 22.24 7.38
CA LYS A 304 1.07 23.33 6.77
C LYS A 304 -0.34 22.91 6.35
N LEU A 305 -0.52 21.66 5.92
CA LEU A 305 -1.80 21.15 5.42
C LEU A 305 -2.49 20.16 6.37
N ASN A 306 -1.88 19.87 7.53
CA ASN A 306 -2.41 18.94 8.54
C ASN A 306 -2.63 17.51 7.99
N ILE A 307 -1.84 17.10 7.01
CA ILE A 307 -1.89 15.74 6.44
C ILE A 307 -0.75 14.93 7.05
N GLN A 308 -1.11 14.03 7.98
CA GLN A 308 -0.17 13.14 8.66
C GLN A 308 -0.10 11.82 7.91
N ASP A 309 0.83 11.68 6.97
CA ASP A 309 1.02 10.47 6.15
C ASP A 309 2.16 9.60 6.71
N THR A 310 1.81 8.51 7.40
CA THR A 310 2.77 7.73 8.22
C THR A 310 3.79 6.97 7.38
N CYS A 311 3.36 6.23 6.35
CA CYS A 311 4.29 5.55 5.44
C CYS A 311 4.78 6.45 4.28
N GLY A 312 4.30 7.69 4.19
CA GLY A 312 4.58 8.54 3.03
C GLY A 312 4.00 7.95 1.74
N VAL A 313 2.79 7.38 1.82
CA VAL A 313 2.13 6.74 0.67
C VAL A 313 1.88 7.72 -0.48
N HIS A 314 1.80 9.02 -0.19
CA HIS A 314 1.77 10.04 -1.24
C HIS A 314 3.02 10.02 -2.12
N ASN A 315 4.19 9.77 -1.54
CA ASN A 315 5.47 9.84 -2.23
C ASN A 315 5.79 8.56 -3.01
N LEU A 316 5.26 7.42 -2.57
CA LEU A 316 5.45 6.13 -3.24
C LEU A 316 4.30 5.82 -4.20
N HIS A 317 3.06 5.95 -3.76
CA HIS A 317 1.88 5.52 -4.53
C HIS A 317 1.17 6.69 -5.21
N GLY A 318 0.98 7.83 -4.51
CA GLY A 318 0.21 8.97 -5.02
C GLY A 318 0.87 9.67 -6.21
N LEU A 319 2.00 10.34 -5.98
CA LEU A 319 2.71 11.10 -7.02
C LEU A 319 3.24 10.20 -8.15
N PRO A 320 3.87 9.03 -7.87
CA PRO A 320 4.24 8.11 -8.93
C PRO A 320 3.03 7.52 -9.67
N GLY A 321 1.89 7.33 -8.99
CA GLY A 321 0.64 6.89 -9.63
C GLY A 321 0.09 7.92 -10.62
N ILE A 322 0.12 9.22 -10.25
CA ILE A 322 -0.19 10.32 -11.17
C ILE A 322 0.79 10.35 -12.35
N LEU A 323 2.10 10.19 -12.10
CA LEU A 323 3.10 10.12 -13.17
C LEU A 323 2.79 8.97 -14.15
N GLY A 324 2.37 7.80 -13.66
CA GLY A 324 1.96 6.69 -14.50
C GLY A 324 0.72 6.96 -15.33
N GLY A 325 -0.32 7.57 -14.74
CA GLY A 325 -1.48 8.03 -15.49
C GLY A 325 -1.12 9.03 -16.59
N ILE A 326 -0.25 10.00 -16.29
CA ILE A 326 0.26 10.97 -17.28
C ILE A 326 1.06 10.26 -18.38
N ALA A 327 1.91 9.29 -18.03
CA ALA A 327 2.64 8.49 -19.00
C ALA A 327 1.67 7.74 -19.93
N GLY A 328 0.60 7.15 -19.41
CA GLY A 328 -0.46 6.52 -20.20
C GLY A 328 -1.17 7.50 -21.17
N ILE A 329 -1.48 8.72 -20.71
CA ILE A 329 -2.04 9.79 -21.55
C ILE A 329 -1.07 10.14 -22.70
N VAL A 330 0.22 10.32 -22.39
CA VAL A 330 1.24 10.68 -23.39
C VAL A 330 1.43 9.56 -24.41
N VAL A 331 1.51 8.30 -23.97
CA VAL A 331 1.71 7.17 -24.88
C VAL A 331 0.52 7.00 -25.83
N THR A 332 -0.71 7.09 -25.32
CA THR A 332 -1.94 7.00 -26.14
C THR A 332 -2.16 8.22 -27.03
N ALA A 333 -1.55 9.38 -26.73
CA ALA A 333 -1.56 10.53 -27.63
C ALA A 333 -0.58 10.38 -28.82
N ILE A 334 0.52 9.65 -28.64
CA ILE A 334 1.57 9.51 -29.65
C ILE A 334 1.38 8.23 -30.48
N LYS A 335 0.86 7.16 -29.88
CA LYS A 335 0.66 5.87 -30.51
C LYS A 335 -0.81 5.51 -30.53
N ASP A 336 -1.30 5.23 -31.73
CA ASP A 336 -2.64 4.70 -31.91
C ASP A 336 -2.64 3.24 -31.48
N GLU A 337 -3.35 2.93 -30.40
CA GLU A 337 -3.44 1.59 -29.85
C GLU A 337 -4.90 1.20 -29.67
N ALA A 338 -5.27 0.09 -30.31
CA ALA A 338 -6.56 -0.54 -30.13
C ALA A 338 -6.35 -1.99 -29.70
N ARG A 339 -7.05 -2.41 -28.64
CA ARG A 339 -7.00 -3.78 -28.12
C ARG A 339 -8.41 -4.31 -27.99
N GLN A 340 -8.64 -5.52 -28.49
CA GLN A 340 -9.93 -6.21 -28.39
C GLN A 340 -11.14 -5.40 -28.91
N GLY A 341 -10.91 -4.46 -29.83
CA GLY A 341 -11.95 -3.59 -30.39
C GLY A 341 -12.07 -2.22 -29.72
N ASP A 342 -11.43 -2.02 -28.57
CA ASP A 342 -11.43 -0.76 -27.84
C ASP A 342 -10.20 0.07 -28.21
N ARG A 343 -10.43 1.30 -28.67
CA ARG A 343 -9.36 2.25 -29.00
C ARG A 343 -9.05 3.10 -27.78
N PHE A 344 -7.81 3.02 -27.30
CA PHE A 344 -7.37 3.86 -26.19
C PHE A 344 -7.14 5.28 -26.69
N SER A 345 -7.62 6.26 -25.94
CA SER A 345 -7.42 7.68 -26.26
C SER A 345 -6.88 8.44 -25.06
N PRO A 346 -6.10 9.51 -25.29
CA PRO A 346 -5.58 10.35 -24.21
C PRO A 346 -6.72 10.98 -23.39
N GLY A 347 -7.86 11.29 -24.02
CA GLY A 347 -9.03 11.82 -23.34
C GLY A 347 -9.64 10.83 -22.35
N MET A 348 -9.77 9.56 -22.73
CA MET A 348 -10.28 8.53 -21.80
C MET A 348 -9.30 8.21 -20.68
N GLN A 349 -7.99 8.22 -20.95
CA GLN A 349 -6.97 8.09 -19.91
C GLN A 349 -7.02 9.24 -18.90
N ALA A 350 -7.16 10.48 -19.38
CA ALA A 350 -7.29 11.66 -18.52
C ALA A 350 -8.59 11.62 -17.69
N ALA A 351 -9.70 11.20 -18.30
CA ALA A 351 -10.97 11.02 -17.59
C ALA A 351 -10.88 9.93 -16.52
N ALA A 352 -10.24 8.79 -16.82
CA ALA A 352 -9.98 7.71 -15.86
C ALA A 352 -9.16 8.21 -14.66
N LEU A 353 -8.05 8.91 -14.89
CA LEU A 353 -7.23 9.48 -13.82
C LEU A 353 -8.03 10.49 -12.98
N GLY A 354 -8.70 11.43 -13.64
CA GLY A 354 -9.49 12.47 -12.97
C GLY A 354 -10.63 11.91 -12.12
N SER A 355 -11.41 10.98 -12.66
CA SER A 355 -12.48 10.30 -11.94
C SER A 355 -11.95 9.49 -10.76
N THR A 356 -10.82 8.79 -10.95
CA THR A 356 -10.19 8.00 -9.90
C THR A 356 -9.77 8.88 -8.72
N LEU A 357 -9.12 10.01 -8.99
CA LEU A 357 -8.75 10.99 -7.96
C LEU A 357 -9.99 11.58 -7.27
N GLY A 358 -11.03 11.93 -8.04
CA GLY A 358 -12.27 12.47 -7.52
C GLY A 358 -12.99 11.50 -6.57
N ILE A 359 -13.15 10.24 -6.97
CA ILE A 359 -13.78 9.21 -6.14
C ILE A 359 -12.93 8.90 -4.91
N ALA A 360 -11.61 8.81 -5.06
CA ALA A 360 -10.70 8.57 -3.95
C ALA A 360 -10.80 9.67 -2.88
N LEU A 361 -10.72 10.95 -3.28
CA LEU A 361 -10.78 12.07 -2.35
C LEU A 361 -12.14 12.18 -1.64
N VAL A 362 -13.24 12.08 -2.39
CA VAL A 362 -14.59 12.18 -1.82
C VAL A 362 -14.89 10.96 -0.95
N GLY A 363 -14.62 9.76 -1.46
CA GLY A 363 -14.82 8.51 -0.75
C GLY A 363 -13.99 8.42 0.52
N GLY A 364 -12.72 8.82 0.45
CA GLY A 364 -11.80 8.84 1.59
C GLY A 364 -12.24 9.86 2.64
N ALA A 365 -12.69 11.05 2.23
CA ALA A 365 -13.20 12.04 3.18
C ALA A 365 -14.48 11.57 3.91
N LEU A 366 -15.42 10.97 3.16
CA LEU A 366 -16.65 10.39 3.74
C LEU A 366 -16.31 9.24 4.70
N THR A 367 -15.39 8.36 4.29
CA THR A 367 -14.91 7.24 5.11
C THR A 367 -14.23 7.77 6.37
N GLY A 368 -13.35 8.77 6.25
CA GLY A 368 -12.74 9.45 7.39
C GLY A 368 -13.79 10.02 8.36
N GLY A 369 -14.89 10.56 7.85
CA GLY A 369 -16.02 11.01 8.67
C GLY A 369 -16.66 9.87 9.49
N ILE A 370 -16.87 8.70 8.87
CA ILE A 370 -17.35 7.49 9.56
C ILE A 370 -16.33 7.03 10.60
N LEU A 371 -15.05 6.99 10.24
CA LEU A 371 -13.98 6.52 11.12
C LEU A 371 -13.73 7.48 12.29
N LYS A 372 -14.15 8.75 12.21
CA LYS A 372 -14.01 9.74 13.28
C LYS A 372 -14.97 9.50 14.46
N LEU A 373 -15.97 8.63 14.29
CA LEU A 373 -16.94 8.32 15.34
C LEU A 373 -16.24 7.78 16.61
N PRO A 374 -16.59 8.26 17.81
CA PRO A 374 -15.81 8.04 19.03
C PRO A 374 -15.88 6.61 19.59
N PHE A 375 -16.82 5.80 19.10
CA PHE A 375 -17.06 4.46 19.63
C PHE A 375 -16.24 3.36 18.94
N LEU A 376 -15.37 3.72 17.98
CA LEU A 376 -14.62 2.76 17.16
C LEU A 376 -13.29 2.28 17.78
N GLY A 377 -12.98 2.70 19.02
CA GLY A 377 -11.86 2.16 19.79
C GLY A 377 -10.48 2.61 19.30
N GLN A 378 -10.43 3.77 18.66
CA GLN A 378 -9.19 4.45 18.29
C GLN A 378 -8.34 4.80 19.52
N ALA A 379 -7.02 4.69 19.40
CA ALA A 379 -6.09 5.11 20.45
C ALA A 379 -6.17 6.62 20.69
N SER A 380 -5.80 7.05 21.90
CA SER A 380 -5.50 8.46 22.19
C SER A 380 -4.23 8.89 21.47
N ASP A 381 -4.01 10.20 21.33
CA ASP A 381 -2.82 10.73 20.64
C ASP A 381 -1.51 10.29 21.32
N GLN A 382 -1.51 10.08 22.64
CA GLN A 382 -0.33 9.62 23.42
C GLN A 382 0.01 8.15 23.21
N ASN A 383 -0.96 7.35 22.76
CA ASN A 383 -0.83 5.90 22.61
C ASN A 383 -0.80 5.49 21.13
N CYS A 384 -0.56 6.43 20.22
CA CYS A 384 -0.40 6.13 18.80
C CYS A 384 0.94 5.41 18.57
N PHE A 385 0.99 4.58 17.52
CA PHE A 385 2.17 3.80 17.14
C PHE A 385 2.68 2.85 18.24
N ASP A 386 1.77 2.31 19.07
CA ASP A 386 2.09 1.37 20.15
C ASP A 386 1.21 0.11 20.09
N ASP A 387 1.83 -1.05 19.98
CA ASP A 387 1.17 -2.36 19.90
C ASP A 387 0.44 -2.74 21.20
N SER A 388 0.92 -2.27 22.36
CA SER A 388 0.34 -2.63 23.68
C SER A 388 -1.12 -2.19 23.83
N VAL A 389 -1.60 -1.30 22.96
CA VAL A 389 -3.01 -0.87 22.92
C VAL A 389 -3.95 -2.00 22.46
N TYR A 390 -3.49 -2.85 21.55
CA TYR A 390 -4.32 -3.87 20.91
C TYR A 390 -3.81 -5.30 21.06
N TRP A 391 -2.56 -5.48 21.49
CA TRP A 391 -1.88 -6.76 21.59
C TRP A 391 -1.39 -7.04 23.00
N GLU A 392 -1.37 -8.32 23.36
CA GLU A 392 -0.57 -8.81 24.47
C GLU A 392 0.90 -8.80 24.00
N VAL A 393 1.66 -7.81 24.47
CA VAL A 393 3.09 -7.70 24.17
C VAL A 393 3.90 -8.49 25.18
N PRO A 394 4.96 -9.23 24.76
CA PRO A 394 5.84 -9.90 25.70
C PRO A 394 6.40 -8.91 26.72
N GLU A 395 6.42 -9.29 28.00
CA GLU A 395 7.11 -8.48 29.01
C GLU A 395 8.58 -8.38 28.63
N GLU A 396 9.10 -7.15 28.46
CA GLU A 396 10.54 -6.95 28.45
C GLU A 396 11.04 -7.39 29.83
N GLU A 397 11.81 -8.49 29.90
CA GLU A 397 12.60 -8.79 31.09
C GLU A 397 13.41 -7.53 31.39
N LYS A 398 13.01 -6.82 32.45
CA LYS A 398 13.76 -5.69 32.96
C LYS A 398 15.13 -6.21 33.35
N LEU A 399 16.11 -6.06 32.47
CA LEU A 399 17.52 -6.00 32.82
C LEU A 399 17.75 -4.73 33.65
N GLN A 400 17.18 -4.70 34.85
CA GLN A 400 17.42 -3.68 35.86
C GLN A 400 18.09 -4.35 37.07
N GLU A 401 19.30 -3.87 37.35
CA GLU A 401 19.89 -3.79 38.71
C GLU A 401 20.53 -5.04 39.34
N ILE A 402 21.50 -5.69 38.66
CA ILE A 402 22.50 -6.53 39.37
C ILE A 402 23.92 -5.91 39.38
N HIS A 403 24.22 -4.91 38.54
CA HIS A 403 25.59 -4.35 38.48
C HIS A 403 25.81 -2.99 39.17
N ALA A 404 24.78 -2.38 39.76
CA ALA A 404 24.94 -1.07 40.43
C ALA A 404 25.16 -1.13 41.96
N ASN A 405 24.99 -2.30 42.61
CA ASN A 405 25.07 -2.41 44.08
C ASN A 405 26.37 -3.04 44.61
N ASN A 406 27.45 -3.16 43.81
CA ASN A 406 28.75 -3.67 44.29
C ASN A 406 29.83 -2.58 44.50
N TYR A 407 29.47 -1.31 44.53
CA TYR A 407 30.35 -0.24 44.99
C TYR A 407 29.91 0.26 46.36
N ASP A 408 30.10 -0.56 47.39
CA ASP A 408 30.27 -0.07 48.76
C ASP A 408 31.10 -1.05 49.58
N GLY A 409 32.39 -0.73 49.72
CA GLY A 409 33.34 -1.40 50.60
C GLY A 409 34.45 -0.40 50.97
N PRO A 410 34.62 -0.03 52.26
CA PRO A 410 35.22 1.24 52.64
C PRO A 410 36.75 1.23 52.64
N SER A 411 37.33 2.39 52.33
CA SER A 411 38.72 2.73 52.60
C SER A 411 39.05 2.60 54.10
N ARG A 412 40.13 1.91 54.47
CA ARG A 412 41.03 2.25 55.59
C ARG A 412 42.29 1.36 55.62
N PHE A 413 43.46 2.02 55.53
CA PHE A 413 44.75 1.75 56.20
C PHE A 413 45.47 0.39 55.91
N GLU A 414 46.80 0.25 55.80
CA GLU A 414 47.94 1.06 56.22
C GLU A 414 49.22 0.53 55.53
N ALA A 415 50.24 1.37 55.43
CA ALA A 415 51.60 0.98 55.08
C ALA A 415 52.25 0.13 56.18
N THR A 416 53.03 -0.91 55.82
CA THR A 416 54.41 -1.19 56.29
C THR A 416 54.87 -2.61 55.94
N MET A 417 56.16 -2.68 55.56
CA MET A 417 57.06 -3.83 55.30
C MET A 417 56.90 -4.62 54.01
#